data_AF-A0A4R4TSS0-F1
#
_entry.id   AF-A0A4R4TSS0-F1
#
_cell.length_a   1.000
_cell.length_b   1.000
_cell.length_c   1.000
_cell.angle_alpha   90.00
_cell.angle_beta   90.00
_cell.angle_gamma   90.00
#
_symmetry.space_group_name_H-M   'P 1'
#
loop_
_entity.id
_entity.type
_entity.pdbx_description
1 polymer ?
#
loop_
_entity_poly.entity_id
_entity_poly.type
_entity_poly.pdbx_seq_one_letter_code
_entity_poly.pdbx_strand_id
1 'polypeptide(L)'
;MSAGRITHVTRRLVEGFAAMPTTHWSGDLNEPDFLAWLYPLEKLPSTDRRYDTAGRDNFQHRVLNPCDWPDDWIFTAERFGLADNDEALLAFLVEMPHPEVRTNLAEVEQLRDFLNKVLIHDGYEIVQADAISGAPIFDYRLIGSGVRGSMKNLIFAALGPKPEIVLDDAVNNDLHFVRNAENCLVYDRPLGAHGLTWAELTDWWADRQGMTGEPDRDISRSPYRRLYQSLGDNDAERRILRTYAERYVRRRSRPSSEGVRGVPLRRRRTRRRRCRTAPAQRVLRPPAPAVPLMTDGGTEDRMPFNGAVR
;
A
#
# COMPACT_ATOMS: atom_id res chain seq x y z
N MET A 1 14.29 7.59 30.50
CA MET A 1 13.59 6.74 29.51
C MET A 1 12.15 7.20 29.50
N SER A 2 11.65 7.71 28.36
CA SER A 2 10.23 8.04 28.25
C SER A 2 9.45 6.74 28.43
N ALA A 3 8.47 6.70 29.32
CA ALA A 3 7.54 5.57 29.38
C ALA A 3 6.90 5.40 27.99
N GLY A 4 6.80 4.16 27.51
CA GLY A 4 6.07 3.83 26.30
C GLY A 4 4.62 4.32 26.37
N ARG A 5 4.06 4.69 25.22
CA ARG A 5 2.65 5.07 25.05
C ARG A 5 1.73 3.86 25.03
N ILE A 6 2.22 2.69 24.59
CA ILE A 6 1.42 1.48 24.55
C ILE A 6 1.22 0.95 25.96
N THR A 7 -0.04 0.90 26.40
CA THR A 7 -0.39 0.50 27.75
C THR A 7 -0.25 -1.02 27.93
N HIS A 8 0.02 -1.45 29.16
CA HIS A 8 0.06 -2.88 29.49
C HIS A 8 -1.27 -3.60 29.19
N VAL A 9 -2.40 -2.88 29.19
CA VAL A 9 -3.70 -3.45 28.81
C VAL A 9 -3.72 -3.83 27.33
N THR A 10 -3.25 -2.95 26.45
CA THR A 10 -3.12 -3.23 25.01
C THR A 10 -2.13 -4.35 24.75
N ARG A 11 -0.98 -4.36 25.41
CA ARG A 11 0.02 -5.43 25.29
C ARG A 11 -0.59 -6.80 25.60
N ARG A 12 -1.31 -6.91 26.72
CA ARG A 12 -2.00 -8.15 27.13
C ARG A 12 -3.09 -8.60 26.14
N LEU A 13 -3.81 -7.66 25.52
CA LEU A 13 -4.83 -7.98 24.51
C LEU A 13 -4.18 -8.51 23.22
N VAL A 14 -3.06 -7.91 22.82
CA VAL A 14 -2.26 -8.34 21.67
C VAL A 14 -1.65 -9.72 21.92
N GLU A 15 -1.03 -9.93 23.08
CA GLU A 15 -0.50 -11.23 23.55
C GLU A 15 -1.55 -12.34 23.44
N GLY A 16 -2.72 -12.13 24.05
CA GLY A 16 -3.79 -13.14 24.05
C GLY A 16 -4.35 -13.45 22.67
N PHE A 17 -4.31 -12.49 21.74
CA PHE A 17 -4.74 -12.71 20.36
C PHE A 17 -3.68 -13.46 19.53
N ALA A 18 -2.41 -13.06 19.65
CA ALA A 18 -1.29 -13.68 18.94
C ALA A 18 -1.04 -15.14 19.38
N ALA A 19 -1.48 -15.51 20.59
CA ALA A 19 -1.45 -16.86 21.12
C ALA A 19 -2.58 -17.77 20.60
N MET A 20 -3.55 -17.24 19.83
CA MET A 20 -4.65 -18.06 19.33
C MET A 20 -4.18 -18.98 18.19
N PRO A 21 -4.59 -20.27 18.18
CA PRO A 21 -4.15 -21.22 17.15
C PRO A 21 -4.51 -20.82 15.72
N THR A 22 -5.57 -20.05 15.55
CA THR A 22 -6.04 -19.56 14.24
C THR A 22 -5.26 -18.36 13.72
N THR A 23 -4.38 -17.77 14.53
CA THR A 23 -3.64 -16.54 14.19
C THR A 23 -2.26 -16.54 14.85
N HIS A 24 -1.56 -17.68 14.78
CA HIS A 24 -0.21 -17.81 15.32
C HIS A 24 0.71 -16.76 14.73
N TRP A 25 1.40 -15.96 15.54
CA TRP A 25 2.10 -14.75 15.11
C TRP A 25 3.09 -14.93 13.95
N SER A 26 3.74 -16.09 13.82
CA SER A 26 4.66 -16.40 12.72
C SER A 26 3.99 -16.73 11.38
N GLY A 27 2.65 -16.84 11.32
CA GLY A 27 1.92 -17.17 10.11
C GLY A 27 2.35 -18.50 9.48
N ASP A 28 2.65 -18.47 8.18
CA ASP A 28 3.12 -19.62 7.39
C ASP A 28 4.61 -19.94 7.63
N LEU A 29 5.35 -19.07 8.34
CA LEU A 29 6.75 -19.29 8.70
C LEU A 29 6.90 -20.03 10.02
N ASN A 30 8.05 -20.67 10.21
CA ASN A 30 8.46 -21.08 11.55
C ASN A 30 8.92 -19.85 12.36
N GLU A 31 8.89 -20.01 13.69
CA GLU A 31 9.18 -18.93 14.63
C GLU A 31 10.59 -18.31 14.46
N PRO A 32 11.70 -19.09 14.35
CA PRO A 32 13.01 -18.52 14.05
C PRO A 32 13.08 -17.73 12.74
N ASP A 33 12.46 -18.24 11.67
CA ASP A 33 12.48 -17.58 10.36
C ASP A 33 11.73 -16.26 10.39
N PHE A 34 10.57 -16.18 11.06
CA PHE A 34 9.87 -14.91 11.30
C PHE A 34 10.74 -13.93 12.09
N LEU A 35 11.32 -14.39 13.21
CA LEU A 35 12.11 -13.52 14.09
C LEU A 35 13.40 -13.01 13.45
N ALA A 36 13.97 -13.73 12.47
CA ALA A 36 15.16 -13.30 11.75
C ALA A 36 14.94 -12.03 10.90
N TRP A 37 13.69 -11.67 10.59
CA TRP A 37 13.34 -10.43 9.89
C TRP A 37 13.47 -9.20 10.79
N LEU A 38 13.20 -9.40 12.09
CA LEU A 38 13.15 -8.32 13.08
C LEU A 38 14.46 -8.21 13.88
N TYR A 39 15.16 -9.33 14.06
CA TYR A 39 16.27 -9.44 15.00
C TYR A 39 17.49 -10.15 14.39
N PRO A 40 18.72 -9.71 14.70
CA PRO A 40 19.93 -10.41 14.29
C PRO A 40 20.18 -11.64 15.18
N LEU A 41 19.38 -12.70 15.02
CA LEU A 41 19.35 -13.87 15.92
C LEU A 41 20.71 -14.55 16.12
N GLU A 42 21.57 -14.55 15.10
CA GLU A 42 22.92 -15.14 15.18
C GLU A 42 23.94 -14.28 15.94
N LYS A 43 23.58 -13.05 16.27
CA LYS A 43 24.40 -12.13 17.07
C LYS A 43 23.85 -11.91 18.47
N LEU A 44 22.59 -12.26 18.69
CA LEU A 44 21.95 -12.16 20.00
C LEU A 44 22.36 -13.35 20.86
N PRO A 45 22.75 -13.14 22.13
CA PRO A 45 23.10 -14.24 23.02
C PRO A 45 21.85 -15.07 23.37
N SER A 46 22.05 -16.38 23.54
CA SER A 46 21.04 -17.28 24.07
C SER A 46 20.78 -17.03 25.56
N THR A 47 19.56 -17.33 26.01
CA THR A 47 19.23 -17.42 27.45
C THR A 47 19.55 -18.78 28.05
N ASP A 48 19.74 -19.80 27.21
CA ASP A 48 20.20 -21.12 27.58
C ASP A 48 21.71 -21.25 27.33
N ARG A 49 22.47 -21.41 28.41
CA ARG A 49 23.93 -21.57 28.39
C ARG A 49 24.46 -22.72 27.50
N ARG A 50 23.60 -23.63 27.04
CA ARG A 50 23.95 -24.72 26.11
C ARG A 50 24.14 -24.22 24.67
N TYR A 51 23.61 -23.04 24.33
CA TYR A 51 23.65 -22.47 23.00
C TYR A 51 24.35 -21.11 23.01
N ASP A 52 25.05 -20.79 21.91
CA ASP A 52 25.78 -19.51 21.81
C ASP A 52 24.86 -18.36 21.35
N THR A 53 23.88 -18.66 20.49
CA THR A 53 23.03 -17.67 19.81
C THR A 53 21.55 -17.90 20.09
N ALA A 54 20.77 -16.82 20.14
CA ALA A 54 19.33 -16.86 20.26
C ALA A 54 18.68 -17.63 19.10
N GLY A 55 19.27 -17.60 17.90
CA GLY A 55 18.83 -18.40 16.76
C GLY A 55 18.85 -19.90 17.04
N ARG A 56 19.97 -20.42 17.57
CA ARG A 56 20.10 -21.85 17.93
C ARG A 56 19.16 -22.25 19.07
N ASP A 57 19.07 -21.39 20.09
CA ASP A 57 18.17 -21.54 21.24
C ASP A 57 16.70 -21.67 20.79
N ASN A 58 16.23 -20.68 20.02
CA ASN A 58 14.88 -20.67 19.48
C ASN A 58 14.61 -21.89 18.58
N PHE A 59 15.55 -22.24 17.69
CA PHE A 59 15.36 -23.40 16.81
C PHE A 59 15.25 -24.71 17.60
N GLN A 60 16.09 -24.91 18.62
CA GLN A 60 15.98 -26.08 19.48
C GLN A 60 14.60 -26.14 20.15
N HIS A 61 14.18 -25.06 20.81
CA HIS A 61 13.02 -25.09 21.71
C HIS A 61 11.68 -24.84 21.02
N ARG A 62 11.67 -24.36 19.78
CA ARG A 62 10.43 -24.07 19.04
C ARG A 62 10.26 -24.90 17.78
N VAL A 63 11.33 -25.47 17.23
CA VAL A 63 11.26 -26.34 16.04
C VAL A 63 11.53 -27.80 16.40
N LEU A 64 12.64 -28.08 17.10
CA LEU A 64 12.99 -29.47 17.45
C LEU A 64 12.15 -29.99 18.64
N ASN A 65 11.86 -29.13 19.61
CA ASN A 65 11.12 -29.46 20.82
C ASN A 65 9.95 -28.47 21.07
N PRO A 66 8.94 -28.38 20.20
CA PRO A 66 7.93 -27.31 20.22
C PRO A 66 7.10 -27.21 21.51
N CYS A 67 7.11 -28.24 22.37
CA CYS A 67 6.43 -28.21 23.67
C CYS A 67 7.27 -27.62 24.81
N ASP A 68 8.54 -27.25 24.57
CA ASP A 68 9.42 -26.74 25.63
C ASP A 68 8.95 -25.38 26.16
N TRP A 69 8.38 -24.54 25.29
CA TRP A 69 7.88 -23.20 25.61
C TRP A 69 6.39 -23.05 25.26
N PRO A 70 5.65 -22.12 25.89
CA PRO A 70 4.28 -21.79 25.48
C PRO A 70 4.26 -20.99 24.17
N ASP A 71 3.13 -20.94 23.46
CA ASP A 71 3.04 -20.28 22.13
C ASP A 71 3.21 -18.75 22.17
N ASP A 72 3.00 -18.15 23.33
CA ASP A 72 3.16 -16.71 23.60
C ASP A 72 4.51 -16.36 24.24
N TRP A 73 5.45 -17.31 24.32
CA TRP A 73 6.74 -17.14 25.01
C TRP A 73 7.47 -15.86 24.60
N ILE A 74 7.36 -15.47 23.33
CA ILE A 74 8.06 -14.33 22.72
C ILE A 74 7.73 -13.01 23.42
N PHE A 75 6.49 -12.85 23.93
CA PHE A 75 6.05 -11.63 24.59
C PHE A 75 6.69 -11.43 25.97
N THR A 76 7.13 -12.52 26.60
CA THR A 76 7.81 -12.49 27.92
C THR A 76 9.34 -12.55 27.81
N ALA A 77 9.87 -12.77 26.61
CA ALA A 77 11.31 -12.90 26.38
C ALA A 77 11.98 -11.52 26.31
N GLU A 78 12.59 -11.10 27.42
CA GLU A 78 13.24 -9.77 27.58
C GLU A 78 14.18 -9.40 26.43
N ARG A 79 14.89 -10.36 25.85
CA ARG A 79 15.85 -10.14 24.75
C ARG A 79 15.24 -9.53 23.48
N PHE A 80 13.92 -9.62 23.32
CA PHE A 80 13.18 -9.06 22.17
C PHE A 80 12.43 -7.76 22.51
N GLY A 81 12.34 -7.38 23.79
CA GLY A 81 11.78 -6.09 24.21
C GLY A 81 10.27 -5.92 23.96
N LEU A 82 9.52 -6.98 23.65
CA LEU A 82 8.10 -6.87 23.34
C LEU A 82 7.23 -6.44 24.54
N ALA A 83 7.74 -6.57 25.77
CA ALA A 83 7.00 -6.23 26.98
C ALA A 83 7.06 -4.72 27.32
N ASP A 84 8.12 -4.02 26.94
CA ASP A 84 8.43 -2.67 27.46
C ASP A 84 8.95 -1.68 26.40
N ASN A 85 9.25 -2.14 25.18
CA ASN A 85 9.65 -1.30 24.06
C ASN A 85 8.48 -1.19 23.04
N ASP A 86 7.98 0.02 22.82
CA ASP A 86 6.87 0.28 21.89
C ASP A 86 7.29 0.02 20.44
N GLU A 87 8.47 0.50 20.04
CA GLU A 87 8.97 0.35 18.68
C GLU A 87 9.20 -1.12 18.32
N ALA A 88 9.75 -1.92 19.25
CA ALA A 88 9.94 -3.35 19.05
C ALA A 88 8.61 -4.09 18.91
N LEU A 89 7.63 -3.76 19.75
CA LEU A 89 6.29 -4.32 19.65
C LEU A 89 5.62 -3.94 18.33
N LEU A 90 5.63 -2.66 17.95
CA LEU A 90 4.97 -2.19 16.73
C LEU A 90 5.61 -2.80 15.47
N ALA A 91 6.95 -2.91 15.42
CA ALA A 91 7.64 -3.59 14.33
C ALA A 91 7.22 -5.06 14.22
N PHE A 92 7.14 -5.76 15.36
CA PHE A 92 6.66 -7.14 15.40
C PHE A 92 5.22 -7.28 14.87
N LEU A 93 4.32 -6.39 15.30
CA LEU A 93 2.90 -6.43 14.89
C LEU A 93 2.68 -6.09 13.41
N VAL A 94 3.52 -5.21 12.85
CA VAL A 94 3.50 -4.88 11.41
C VAL A 94 4.02 -6.03 10.56
N GLU A 95 4.96 -6.81 11.07
CA GLU A 95 5.53 -7.95 10.33
C GLU A 95 4.57 -9.14 10.27
N MET A 96 3.70 -9.34 11.27
CA MET A 96 2.72 -10.42 11.28
C MET A 96 1.85 -10.47 9.99
N PRO A 97 1.22 -9.38 9.50
CA PRO A 97 0.45 -9.38 8.26
C PRO A 97 1.29 -9.30 6.97
N HIS A 98 2.64 -9.38 7.03
CA HIS A 98 3.48 -9.25 5.85
C HIS A 98 3.21 -10.38 4.83
N PRO A 99 3.20 -10.12 3.50
CA PRO A 99 2.83 -11.12 2.49
C PRO A 99 3.67 -12.40 2.45
N GLU A 100 4.93 -12.34 2.90
CA GLU A 100 5.81 -13.52 3.03
C GLU A 100 5.58 -14.29 4.34
N VAL A 101 4.89 -13.68 5.30
CA VAL A 101 4.50 -14.29 6.58
C VAL A 101 3.10 -14.89 6.48
N ARG A 102 2.18 -14.21 5.79
CA ARG A 102 0.79 -14.64 5.62
C ARG A 102 0.28 -14.39 4.21
N THR A 103 -0.17 -15.46 3.57
CA THR A 103 -0.67 -15.42 2.19
C THR A 103 -2.18 -15.22 2.08
N ASN A 104 -2.94 -15.48 3.16
CA ASN A 104 -4.39 -15.33 3.19
C ASN A 104 -4.83 -13.88 3.45
N LEU A 105 -5.28 -13.18 2.40
CA LEU A 105 -5.69 -11.77 2.50
C LEU A 105 -6.84 -11.52 3.49
N ALA A 106 -7.76 -12.47 3.66
CA ALA A 106 -8.86 -12.30 4.61
C ALA A 106 -8.37 -12.36 6.06
N GLU A 107 -7.39 -13.22 6.34
CA GLU A 107 -6.74 -13.28 7.65
C GLU A 107 -5.93 -12.01 7.92
N VAL A 108 -5.19 -11.53 6.92
CA VAL A 108 -4.42 -10.27 6.98
C VAL A 108 -5.32 -9.09 7.32
N GLU A 109 -6.48 -8.97 6.66
CA GLU A 109 -7.46 -7.92 6.96
C GLU A 109 -8.03 -8.05 8.39
N GLN A 110 -8.41 -9.25 8.81
CA GLN A 110 -8.93 -9.50 10.17
C GLN A 110 -7.90 -9.18 11.25
N LEU A 111 -6.65 -9.59 11.06
CA LEU A 111 -5.53 -9.30 11.94
C LEU A 111 -5.32 -7.78 12.05
N ARG A 112 -5.24 -7.08 10.91
CA ARG A 112 -5.09 -5.62 10.89
C ARG A 112 -6.23 -4.91 11.60
N ASP A 113 -7.48 -5.31 11.35
CA ASP A 113 -8.65 -4.71 11.98
C ASP A 113 -8.64 -4.90 13.49
N PHE A 114 -8.27 -6.11 13.95
CA PHE A 114 -8.06 -6.36 15.37
C PHE A 114 -6.97 -5.46 15.95
N LEU A 115 -5.77 -5.44 15.37
CA LEU A 115 -4.65 -4.65 15.84
C LEU A 115 -5.01 -3.17 15.94
N ASN A 116 -5.64 -2.61 14.90
CA ASN A 116 -6.12 -1.22 14.90
C ASN A 116 -7.18 -0.95 15.96
N LYS A 117 -8.09 -1.89 16.22
CA LYS A 117 -9.09 -1.76 17.27
C LYS A 117 -8.47 -1.63 18.66
N VAL A 118 -7.31 -2.25 18.91
CA VAL A 118 -6.63 -2.15 20.21
C VAL A 118 -5.68 -0.95 20.25
N LEU A 119 -4.82 -0.80 19.24
CA LEU A 119 -3.76 0.22 19.19
C LEU A 119 -4.29 1.65 19.15
N ILE A 120 -5.49 1.87 18.61
CA ILE A 120 -6.10 3.20 18.53
C ILE A 120 -6.25 3.86 19.91
N HIS A 121 -6.44 3.06 20.96
CA HIS A 121 -6.56 3.56 22.33
C HIS A 121 -5.25 4.11 22.90
N ASP A 122 -4.11 3.65 22.38
CA ASP A 122 -2.77 4.13 22.73
C ASP A 122 -2.22 5.12 21.68
N GLY A 123 -3.06 5.51 20.72
CA GLY A 123 -2.75 6.49 19.70
C GLY A 123 -1.91 5.93 18.55
N TYR A 124 -1.93 4.64 18.28
CA TYR A 124 -1.27 4.05 17.10
C TYR A 124 -2.28 3.44 16.13
N GLU A 125 -1.92 3.42 14.85
CA GLU A 125 -2.63 2.66 13.83
C GLU A 125 -1.65 2.04 12.83
N ILE A 126 -2.02 0.88 12.29
CA ILE A 126 -1.36 0.16 11.21
C ILE A 126 -2.05 0.52 9.88
N VAL A 127 -1.29 1.17 9.02
CA VAL A 127 -1.71 1.66 7.71
C VAL A 127 -0.98 0.93 6.60
N GLN A 128 -1.62 0.79 5.45
CA GLN A 128 -0.93 0.28 4.27
C GLN A 128 0.08 1.34 3.79
N ALA A 129 1.34 0.97 3.75
CA ALA A 129 2.45 1.82 3.29
C ALA A 129 2.81 1.53 1.83
N ASP A 130 2.70 0.27 1.39
CA ASP A 130 3.05 -0.16 0.04
C ASP A 130 2.26 -1.41 -0.39
N ALA A 131 2.62 -2.01 -1.52
CA ALA A 131 2.15 -3.32 -1.97
C ALA A 131 3.21 -4.04 -2.82
N ILE A 132 3.36 -5.35 -2.61
CA ILE A 132 4.18 -6.22 -3.46
C ILE A 132 3.29 -7.29 -4.09
N SER A 133 3.36 -7.42 -5.42
CA SER A 133 2.57 -8.40 -6.19
C SER A 133 1.05 -8.32 -5.94
N GLY A 134 0.54 -7.15 -5.56
CA GLY A 134 -0.87 -6.93 -5.22
C GLY A 134 -1.25 -7.27 -3.78
N ALA A 135 -0.32 -7.80 -2.98
CA ALA A 135 -0.49 -7.99 -1.55
C ALA A 135 -0.04 -6.72 -0.78
N PRO A 136 -0.78 -6.29 0.25
CA PRO A 136 -0.49 -5.06 0.98
C PRO A 136 0.76 -5.21 1.87
N ILE A 137 1.55 -4.14 1.97
CA ILE A 137 2.59 -3.98 2.99
C ILE A 137 2.16 -2.88 3.95
N PHE A 138 2.29 -3.16 5.23
CA PHE A 138 1.86 -2.27 6.29
C PHE A 138 3.02 -1.58 6.98
N ASP A 139 2.72 -0.47 7.63
CA ASP A 139 3.59 0.22 8.58
C ASP A 139 2.71 0.79 9.70
N TYR A 140 3.31 1.12 10.84
CA TYR A 140 2.60 1.78 11.94
C TYR A 140 2.82 3.29 11.89
N ARG A 141 1.84 4.03 12.40
CA ARG A 141 1.99 5.46 12.66
C ARG A 141 1.32 5.85 13.95
N LEU A 142 1.88 6.86 14.60
CA LEU A 142 1.27 7.50 15.75
C LEU A 142 0.20 8.49 15.26
N ILE A 143 -1.03 8.25 15.68
CA ILE A 143 -2.22 9.04 15.42
C ILE A 143 -1.96 10.44 15.99
N GLY A 144 -1.73 11.39 15.09
CA GLY A 144 -1.47 12.80 15.42
C GLY A 144 -0.01 13.19 15.67
N SER A 145 1.00 12.46 15.13
CA SER A 145 2.42 12.85 15.21
C SER A 145 3.15 13.19 13.91
N GLY A 146 2.45 13.25 12.77
CA GLY A 146 2.73 14.31 11.81
C GLY A 146 2.02 15.58 12.28
N VAL A 147 2.11 16.70 11.56
CA VAL A 147 1.26 17.87 11.81
C VAL A 147 -0.14 17.39 12.23
N ARG A 148 -0.56 17.70 13.46
CA ARG A 148 -1.84 17.21 14.00
C ARG A 148 -2.96 17.67 13.07
N GLY A 149 -3.61 16.70 12.41
CA GLY A 149 -4.80 16.92 11.58
C GLY A 149 -4.57 16.76 10.09
N SER A 150 -5.67 16.64 9.35
CA SER A 150 -5.73 16.97 7.92
C SER A 150 -4.93 18.24 7.66
N MET A 151 -4.10 18.26 6.59
CA MET A 151 -3.41 19.48 6.14
C MET A 151 -4.34 20.69 6.30
N LYS A 152 -4.07 21.59 7.24
CA LYS A 152 -5.01 22.66 7.59
C LYS A 152 -5.10 23.71 6.48
N ASN A 153 -4.00 23.92 5.74
CA ASN A 153 -3.88 25.03 4.80
C ASN A 153 -3.07 24.65 3.54
N LEU A 154 -3.71 24.65 2.36
CA LEU A 154 -2.99 24.69 1.07
C LEU A 154 -2.93 26.15 0.61
N ILE A 155 -1.71 26.71 0.49
CA ILE A 155 -1.49 28.08 0.03
C ILE A 155 -1.05 28.05 -1.44
N PHE A 156 -1.82 28.71 -2.31
CA PHE A 156 -1.57 28.67 -3.75
C PHE A 156 -2.04 29.95 -4.45
N ALA A 157 -1.71 30.05 -5.74
CA ALA A 157 -2.19 31.09 -6.64
C ALA A 157 -1.98 32.53 -6.13
N ALA A 158 -0.76 32.86 -5.70
CA ALA A 158 -0.39 34.23 -5.38
C ALA A 158 -0.52 35.15 -6.61
N LEU A 159 -1.15 36.31 -6.47
CA LEU A 159 -1.19 37.37 -7.47
C LEU A 159 -0.27 38.51 -7.05
N GLY A 160 0.83 38.70 -7.77
CA GLY A 160 1.82 39.72 -7.44
C GLY A 160 2.87 39.21 -6.44
N PRO A 161 3.30 40.02 -5.45
CA PRO A 161 4.40 39.63 -4.56
C PRO A 161 4.05 38.40 -3.74
N LYS A 162 5.04 37.50 -3.58
CA LYS A 162 4.89 36.28 -2.79
C LYS A 162 4.48 36.62 -1.34
N PRO A 163 3.58 35.85 -0.71
CA PRO A 163 3.24 36.06 0.70
C PRO A 163 4.47 35.87 1.60
N GLU A 164 4.63 36.78 2.56
CA GLU A 164 5.56 36.62 3.67
C GLU A 164 4.84 35.85 4.77
N ILE A 165 5.32 34.65 5.07
CA ILE A 165 4.66 33.71 5.99
C ILE A 165 5.63 33.39 7.12
N VAL A 166 5.13 33.42 8.34
CA VAL A 166 5.83 32.95 9.53
C VAL A 166 5.09 31.73 10.07
N LEU A 167 5.86 30.72 10.47
CA LEU A 167 5.35 29.57 11.21
C LEU A 167 5.31 29.97 12.68
N ASP A 168 4.11 30.22 13.19
CA ASP A 168 3.92 30.48 14.62
C ASP A 168 4.08 29.17 15.41
N ASP A 169 3.61 28.07 14.84
CA ASP A 169 3.78 26.72 15.38
C ASP A 169 4.09 25.71 14.25
N ALA A 170 5.33 25.24 14.21
CA ALA A 170 5.80 24.26 13.23
C ALA A 170 5.24 22.84 13.44
N VAL A 171 4.79 22.52 14.66
CA VAL A 171 4.22 21.21 15.00
C VAL A 171 2.76 21.13 14.57
N ASN A 172 2.02 22.23 14.65
CA ASN A 172 0.59 22.29 14.26
C ASN A 172 0.34 22.94 12.89
N ASN A 173 1.41 23.35 12.18
CA ASN A 173 1.40 24.06 10.90
C ASN A 173 0.43 25.27 10.91
N ASP A 174 0.46 26.00 12.03
CA ASP A 174 -0.30 27.23 12.17
C ASP A 174 0.54 28.36 11.58
N LEU A 175 0.01 28.94 10.51
CA LEU A 175 0.69 29.93 9.68
C LEU A 175 0.13 31.31 9.96
N HIS A 176 1.01 32.27 10.18
CA HIS A 176 0.67 33.68 10.25
C HIS A 176 1.22 34.40 9.03
N PHE A 177 0.33 35.08 8.30
CA PHE A 177 0.72 35.89 7.16
C PHE A 177 1.17 37.26 7.65
N VAL A 178 2.43 37.60 7.39
CA VAL A 178 3.01 38.89 7.77
C VAL A 178 2.67 39.96 6.72
N ARG A 179 2.65 39.59 5.43
CA ARG A 179 2.31 40.48 4.30
C ARG A 179 1.74 39.71 3.11
N ASN A 180 0.92 40.40 2.30
CA ASN A 180 0.37 39.92 1.03
C ASN A 180 -0.52 38.66 1.15
N ALA A 181 -1.19 38.47 2.28
CA ALA A 181 -2.09 37.34 2.51
C ALA A 181 -3.26 37.35 1.50
N GLU A 182 -3.78 38.56 1.24
CA GLU A 182 -4.85 38.86 0.30
C GLU A 182 -4.53 38.45 -1.15
N ASN A 183 -3.25 38.31 -1.47
CA ASN A 183 -2.81 37.97 -2.82
C ASN A 183 -2.83 36.45 -3.08
N CYS A 184 -2.88 35.62 -2.04
CA CYS A 184 -2.87 34.16 -2.16
C CYS A 184 -4.21 33.54 -1.78
N LEU A 185 -4.41 32.29 -2.22
CA LEU A 185 -5.53 31.47 -1.83
C LEU A 185 -5.09 30.51 -0.74
N VAL A 186 -5.89 30.42 0.33
CA VAL A 186 -5.66 29.51 1.46
C VAL A 186 -6.86 28.59 1.56
N TYR A 187 -6.67 27.33 1.16
CA TYR A 187 -7.69 26.29 1.30
C TYR A 187 -7.65 25.75 2.72
N ASP A 188 -8.75 25.89 3.43
CA ASP A 188 -8.92 25.71 4.87
C ASP A 188 -9.75 24.48 5.26
N ARG A 189 -10.06 23.60 4.29
CA ARG A 189 -10.82 22.37 4.54
C ARG A 189 -9.90 21.16 4.71
N PRO A 190 -10.34 20.13 5.45
CA PRO A 190 -9.63 18.86 5.54
C PRO A 190 -9.40 18.21 4.16
N LEU A 191 -8.19 17.73 3.92
CA LEU A 191 -7.86 16.90 2.77
C LEU A 191 -8.03 15.41 3.10
N GLY A 192 -8.72 14.68 2.21
CA GLY A 192 -8.78 13.22 2.27
C GLY A 192 -7.50 12.57 1.74
N ALA A 193 -7.39 11.24 1.93
CA ALA A 193 -6.23 10.46 1.43
C ALA A 193 -6.07 10.53 -0.11
N HIS A 194 -7.15 10.82 -0.84
CA HIS A 194 -7.16 11.02 -2.30
C HIS A 194 -6.69 12.42 -2.74
N GLY A 195 -6.32 13.29 -1.80
CA GLY A 195 -5.91 14.67 -2.05
C GLY A 195 -7.09 15.61 -2.37
N LEU A 196 -6.78 16.79 -2.92
CA LEU A 196 -7.79 17.79 -3.31
C LEU A 196 -8.28 17.54 -4.74
N THR A 197 -9.54 17.14 -4.90
CA THR A 197 -10.16 17.03 -6.23
C THR A 197 -10.61 18.39 -6.76
N TRP A 198 -10.78 18.48 -8.08
CA TRP A 198 -11.33 19.69 -8.71
C TRP A 198 -12.76 20.02 -8.25
N ALA A 199 -13.55 18.99 -7.92
CA ALA A 199 -14.91 19.17 -7.40
C ALA A 199 -14.86 19.83 -6.03
N GLU A 200 -14.08 19.27 -5.09
CA GLU A 200 -13.91 19.83 -3.74
C GLU A 200 -13.33 21.25 -3.76
N LEU A 201 -12.39 21.53 -4.67
CA LEU A 201 -11.87 22.88 -4.87
C LEU A 201 -12.93 23.85 -5.40
N THR A 202 -13.75 23.40 -6.35
CA THR A 202 -14.82 24.23 -6.94
C THR A 202 -15.91 24.53 -5.90
N ASP A 203 -16.29 23.53 -5.11
CA ASP A 203 -17.31 23.65 -4.08
C ASP A 203 -16.82 24.58 -2.95
N TRP A 204 -15.56 24.41 -2.51
CA TRP A 204 -14.90 25.35 -1.60
C TRP A 204 -14.86 26.80 -2.15
N TRP A 205 -14.53 26.96 -3.43
CA TRP A 205 -14.48 28.27 -4.07
C TRP A 205 -15.88 28.91 -4.15
N ALA A 206 -16.91 28.12 -4.43
CA ALA A 206 -18.30 28.57 -4.48
C ALA A 206 -18.73 29.15 -3.13
N ASP A 207 -18.46 28.41 -2.05
CA ASP A 207 -18.80 28.82 -0.69
C ASP A 207 -18.04 30.09 -0.29
N ARG A 208 -16.75 30.19 -0.62
CA ARG A 208 -15.91 31.36 -0.32
C ARG A 208 -16.35 32.63 -1.06
N GLN A 209 -16.79 32.51 -2.32
CA GLN A 209 -17.19 33.64 -3.16
C GLN A 209 -18.69 33.93 -3.12
N GLY A 210 -19.47 33.16 -2.35
CA GLY A 210 -20.94 33.28 -2.29
C GLY A 210 -21.63 32.92 -3.62
N MET A 211 -21.03 32.03 -4.42
CA MET A 211 -21.50 31.64 -5.76
C MET A 211 -22.33 30.35 -5.76
N THR A 212 -22.85 29.90 -4.61
CA THR A 212 -23.53 28.60 -4.47
C THR A 212 -24.85 28.49 -5.26
N GLY A 213 -25.42 29.61 -5.72
CA GLY A 213 -26.61 29.66 -6.57
C GLY A 213 -26.35 29.83 -8.07
N GLU A 214 -25.08 29.93 -8.49
CA GLU A 214 -24.71 30.13 -9.90
C GLU A 214 -24.68 28.80 -10.67
N PRO A 215 -24.74 28.82 -12.02
CA PRO A 215 -24.60 27.60 -12.80
C PRO A 215 -23.26 26.91 -12.54
N ASP A 216 -23.26 25.58 -12.37
CA ASP A 216 -22.05 24.75 -12.14
C ASP A 216 -20.87 25.07 -13.07
N ARG A 217 -21.19 25.42 -14.32
CA ARG A 217 -20.20 25.79 -15.33
C ARG A 217 -19.44 27.06 -14.95
N ASP A 218 -20.14 28.05 -14.40
CA ASP A 218 -19.56 29.35 -14.05
C ASP A 218 -18.83 29.26 -12.72
N ILE A 219 -19.37 28.50 -11.75
CA ILE A 219 -18.67 28.14 -10.52
C ILE A 219 -17.34 27.43 -10.85
N SER A 220 -17.34 26.43 -11.73
CA SER A 220 -16.12 25.68 -12.10
C SER A 220 -15.11 26.50 -12.93
N ARG A 221 -15.57 27.48 -13.72
CA ARG A 221 -14.67 28.35 -14.52
C ARG A 221 -14.04 29.47 -13.70
N SER A 222 -14.69 29.91 -12.63
CA SER A 222 -14.22 30.98 -11.75
C SER A 222 -12.86 30.69 -11.07
N PRO A 223 -12.66 29.56 -10.36
CA PRO A 223 -11.38 29.23 -9.74
C PRO A 223 -10.32 28.96 -10.79
N TYR A 224 -10.67 28.37 -11.95
CA TYR A 224 -9.74 28.19 -13.07
C TYR A 224 -9.16 29.52 -13.55
N ARG A 225 -9.99 30.56 -13.75
CA ARG A 225 -9.51 31.89 -14.16
C ARG A 225 -8.57 32.48 -13.12
N ARG A 226 -8.92 32.35 -11.84
CA ARG A 226 -8.10 32.84 -10.72
C ARG A 226 -6.74 32.15 -10.63
N LEU A 227 -6.71 30.82 -10.85
CA LEU A 227 -5.47 30.04 -10.95
C LEU A 227 -4.65 30.46 -12.17
N TYR A 228 -5.28 30.58 -13.34
CA TYR A 228 -4.60 30.94 -14.58
C TYR A 228 -3.94 32.33 -14.50
N GLN A 229 -4.58 33.30 -13.84
CA GLN A 229 -4.00 34.62 -13.61
C GLN A 229 -2.76 34.57 -12.72
N SER A 230 -2.72 33.68 -11.73
CA SER A 230 -1.59 33.57 -10.81
C SER A 230 -0.31 33.04 -11.46
N LEU A 231 -0.41 32.42 -12.62
CA LEU A 231 0.74 31.87 -13.35
C LEU A 231 1.59 32.97 -14.03
N GLY A 232 1.15 34.24 -13.99
CA GLY A 232 1.85 35.34 -14.66
C GLY A 232 2.12 34.98 -16.12
N ASP A 233 3.31 35.32 -16.64
CA ASP A 233 3.74 35.02 -18.01
C ASP A 233 4.49 33.68 -18.18
N ASN A 234 4.28 32.73 -17.26
CA ASN A 234 4.87 31.40 -17.37
C ASN A 234 4.11 30.51 -18.36
N ASP A 235 4.57 30.48 -19.61
CA ASP A 235 3.94 29.70 -20.67
C ASP A 235 3.93 28.18 -20.42
N ALA A 236 4.92 27.64 -19.70
CA ALA A 236 4.98 26.22 -19.38
C ALA A 236 3.87 25.83 -18.39
N GLU A 237 3.72 26.59 -17.31
CA GLU A 237 2.66 26.37 -16.32
C GLU A 237 1.27 26.62 -16.92
N ARG A 238 1.11 27.68 -17.72
CA ARG A 238 -0.14 27.96 -18.45
C ARG A 238 -0.53 26.80 -19.36
N ARG A 239 0.46 26.15 -20.00
CA ARG A 239 0.23 24.97 -20.85
C ARG A 239 -0.22 23.77 -20.02
N ILE A 240 0.45 23.50 -18.90
CA ILE A 240 0.08 22.39 -17.99
C ILE A 240 -1.35 22.57 -17.48
N LEU A 241 -1.68 23.75 -16.94
CA LEU A 241 -3.01 24.03 -16.38
C LEU A 241 -4.12 23.94 -17.45
N ARG A 242 -3.85 24.42 -18.67
CA ARG A 242 -4.79 24.32 -19.79
C ARG A 242 -5.06 22.87 -20.18
N THR A 243 -4.01 22.06 -20.33
CA THR A 243 -4.13 20.63 -20.65
C THR A 243 -4.87 19.87 -19.56
N TYR A 244 -4.61 20.19 -18.28
CA TYR A 244 -5.38 19.65 -17.16
C TYR A 244 -6.87 20.00 -17.28
N ALA A 245 -7.20 21.27 -17.52
CA ALA A 245 -8.60 21.71 -17.63
C ALA A 245 -9.35 21.10 -18.81
N GLU A 246 -8.69 20.91 -19.96
CA GLU A 246 -9.26 20.20 -21.11
C GLU A 246 -9.65 18.75 -20.77
N ARG A 247 -8.86 18.09 -19.92
CA ARG A 247 -9.03 16.67 -19.58
C ARG A 247 -10.03 16.44 -18.44
N TYR A 248 -10.03 17.30 -17.42
CA TYR A 248 -10.73 17.04 -16.15
C TYR A 248 -11.86 18.02 -15.84
N VAL A 249 -11.75 19.29 -16.23
CA VAL A 249 -12.75 20.33 -15.89
C VAL A 249 -13.99 20.23 -16.78
N ARG A 250 -13.86 19.74 -18.02
CA ARG A 250 -14.98 19.58 -18.97
C ARG A 250 -15.89 18.37 -18.71
N ARG A 251 -15.54 17.45 -17.79
CA ARG A 251 -16.29 16.19 -17.56
C ARG A 251 -17.44 16.28 -16.55
N ARG A 252 -17.62 17.39 -15.82
CA ARG A 252 -18.71 17.57 -14.85
C ARG A 252 -20.10 17.77 -15.50
N SER A 253 -20.18 17.96 -16.83
CA SER A 253 -21.43 18.24 -17.56
C SER A 253 -22.15 17.01 -18.14
N ARG A 254 -21.84 15.78 -17.72
CA ARG A 254 -22.62 14.59 -18.11
C ARG A 254 -23.05 13.79 -16.88
N PRO A 255 -24.36 13.64 -16.61
CA PRO A 255 -24.81 12.71 -15.60
C PRO A 255 -24.41 11.30 -16.00
N SER A 256 -23.84 10.57 -15.05
CA SER A 256 -23.35 9.21 -15.21
C SER A 256 -24.53 8.24 -15.30
N SER A 257 -24.93 7.91 -16.52
CA SER A 257 -25.65 6.67 -16.82
C SER A 257 -24.91 5.92 -17.93
N GLU A 258 -24.78 4.61 -17.74
CA GLU A 258 -24.21 3.60 -18.65
C GLU A 258 -22.72 3.26 -18.50
N GLY A 259 -22.48 2.12 -17.85
CA GLY A 259 -21.93 0.93 -18.51
C GLY A 259 -20.56 1.07 -19.15
N VAL A 260 -19.55 0.49 -18.51
CA VAL A 260 -18.23 0.20 -19.09
C VAL A 260 -18.42 -0.65 -20.35
N ARG A 261 -18.47 0.00 -21.53
CA ARG A 261 -18.26 -0.63 -22.83
C ARG A 261 -16.81 -0.41 -23.23
N GLY A 262 -16.13 -1.52 -23.51
CA GLY A 262 -14.71 -1.59 -23.85
C GLY A 262 -14.30 -0.69 -25.01
N VAL A 263 -13.06 -0.21 -24.92
CA VAL A 263 -12.37 0.56 -25.96
C VAL A 263 -12.18 -0.32 -27.21
N PRO A 264 -12.62 0.09 -28.42
CA PRO A 264 -12.23 -0.60 -29.64
C PRO A 264 -10.79 -0.21 -30.01
N LEU A 265 -9.90 -1.21 -30.09
CA LEU A 265 -8.59 -1.11 -30.73
C LEU A 265 -8.74 -0.59 -32.17
N ARG A 266 -8.32 0.66 -32.40
CA ARG A 266 -8.21 1.22 -33.76
C ARG A 266 -7.17 0.44 -34.54
N ARG A 267 -7.64 -0.31 -35.55
CA ARG A 267 -6.80 -0.91 -36.59
C ARG A 267 -5.94 0.16 -37.28
N ARG A 268 -4.62 0.08 -37.13
CA ARG A 268 -3.67 0.86 -37.95
C ARG A 268 -3.77 0.38 -39.40
N ARG A 269 -4.18 1.27 -40.30
CA ARG A 269 -4.05 1.10 -41.75
C ARG A 269 -2.57 1.20 -42.13
N THR A 270 -1.94 0.08 -42.46
CA THR A 270 -0.63 0.05 -43.11
C THR A 270 -0.76 0.46 -44.57
N ARG A 271 -0.25 1.64 -44.93
CA ARG A 271 -0.08 2.06 -46.33
C ARG A 271 1.05 1.25 -46.97
N ARG A 272 0.70 0.42 -47.96
CA ARG A 272 1.64 -0.24 -48.88
C ARG A 272 2.42 0.83 -49.68
N ARG A 273 3.75 0.80 -49.63
CA ARG A 273 4.61 1.32 -50.70
C ARG A 273 5.18 0.13 -51.48
N ARG A 274 4.92 0.13 -52.79
CA ARG A 274 5.48 -0.80 -53.78
C ARG A 274 6.90 -0.36 -54.13
N CYS A 275 7.84 -1.30 -54.19
CA CYS A 275 9.05 -1.20 -55.01
C CYS A 275 9.41 -2.58 -55.59
N ARG A 276 9.23 -2.68 -56.91
CA ARG A 276 9.95 -3.45 -57.97
C ARG A 276 10.40 -4.92 -57.74
N THR A 277 9.77 -5.80 -58.54
CA THR A 277 10.25 -7.00 -59.30
C THR A 277 11.75 -7.08 -59.59
N ALA A 278 12.47 -8.20 -59.77
CA ALA A 278 12.31 -9.67 -59.95
C ALA A 278 13.77 -10.28 -59.96
N PRO A 279 14.10 -11.57 -60.26
CA PRO A 279 13.29 -12.72 -60.68
C PRO A 279 13.58 -14.06 -59.94
N ALA A 280 12.83 -15.07 -60.37
CA ALA A 280 12.62 -16.39 -59.79
C ALA A 280 13.64 -17.48 -60.18
N GLN A 281 13.73 -18.52 -59.34
CA GLN A 281 14.11 -19.92 -59.61
C GLN A 281 13.88 -20.69 -58.28
N ARG A 282 13.42 -21.95 -58.18
CA ARG A 282 12.97 -23.00 -59.09
C ARG A 282 12.23 -24.02 -58.18
N VAL A 283 11.09 -24.55 -58.64
CA VAL A 283 10.26 -25.53 -57.94
C VAL A 283 10.87 -26.94 -58.07
N LEU A 284 10.89 -27.72 -56.99
CA LEU A 284 10.92 -29.19 -57.03
C LEU A 284 10.01 -29.75 -55.92
N ARG A 285 9.14 -30.70 -56.31
CA ARG A 285 8.11 -31.38 -55.50
C ARG A 285 8.63 -32.77 -55.01
N PRO A 286 7.91 -33.46 -54.10
CA PRO A 286 8.43 -34.47 -53.15
C PRO A 286 8.34 -35.91 -53.67
N PRO A 287 8.70 -36.91 -52.83
CA PRO A 287 7.75 -38.01 -52.59
C PRO A 287 7.66 -38.49 -51.12
N ALA A 288 6.59 -39.23 -50.84
CA ALA A 288 6.14 -39.74 -49.53
C ALA A 288 6.57 -41.21 -49.29
N PRO A 289 5.99 -41.97 -48.33
CA PRO A 289 6.68 -42.65 -47.23
C PRO A 289 6.90 -44.16 -47.43
N ALA A 290 7.71 -44.78 -46.55
CA ALA A 290 7.75 -46.24 -46.37
C ALA A 290 8.01 -46.62 -44.89
N VAL A 291 7.08 -47.40 -44.36
CA VAL A 291 7.10 -48.32 -43.19
C VAL A 291 7.25 -49.76 -43.78
N PRO A 292 7.47 -50.93 -43.12
CA PRO A 292 7.70 -51.35 -41.70
C PRO A 292 8.87 -52.37 -41.48
N LEU A 293 9.12 -52.80 -40.23
CA LEU A 293 8.96 -54.19 -39.70
C LEU A 293 9.66 -54.29 -38.32
N MET A 294 8.93 -54.42 -37.20
CA MET A 294 8.43 -55.66 -36.56
C MET A 294 9.51 -56.64 -36.08
N THR A 295 9.52 -56.86 -34.76
CA THR A 295 9.48 -58.15 -34.03
C THR A 295 9.97 -57.90 -32.59
N ASP A 296 9.48 -58.51 -31.52
CA ASP A 296 8.23 -59.23 -31.21
C ASP A 296 8.26 -59.49 -29.70
N GLY A 297 7.09 -59.78 -29.11
CA GLY A 297 7.02 -60.77 -28.03
C GLY A 297 6.72 -60.30 -26.60
N GLY A 298 5.46 -60.55 -26.19
CA GLY A 298 5.14 -61.23 -24.92
C GLY A 298 4.82 -60.32 -23.74
N THR A 299 3.61 -59.80 -23.53
CA THR A 299 2.30 -60.42 -23.20
C THR A 299 2.13 -60.88 -21.74
N GLU A 300 0.92 -60.61 -21.23
CA GLU A 300 0.21 -61.11 -20.04
C GLU A 300 0.35 -60.27 -18.76
N ASP A 301 -0.60 -59.40 -18.39
CA ASP A 301 -2.03 -59.56 -18.07
C ASP A 301 -2.28 -59.96 -16.60
N ARG A 302 -3.17 -59.18 -15.94
CA ARG A 302 -3.95 -59.40 -14.69
C ARG A 302 -3.85 -58.30 -13.62
N MET A 303 -4.93 -57.51 -13.54
CA MET A 303 -5.54 -57.04 -12.29
C MET A 303 -6.43 -58.17 -11.68
N PRO A 304 -7.10 -58.00 -10.51
CA PRO A 304 -6.78 -57.25 -9.29
C PRO A 304 -6.91 -58.13 -8.02
N PHE A 305 -6.50 -57.67 -6.83
CA PHE A 305 -7.09 -58.20 -5.57
C PHE A 305 -7.06 -57.16 -4.43
N ASN A 306 -8.21 -57.08 -3.76
CA ASN A 306 -8.53 -56.36 -2.53
C ASN A 306 -7.69 -56.84 -1.33
N GLY A 307 -7.48 -55.94 -0.36
CA GLY A 307 -7.04 -56.29 0.98
C GLY A 307 -6.89 -55.09 1.91
N ALA A 308 -7.97 -54.74 2.60
CA ALA A 308 -7.92 -53.90 3.79
C ALA A 308 -7.28 -54.66 4.96
N VAL A 309 -6.69 -53.93 5.92
CA VAL A 309 -6.77 -54.09 7.40
C VAL A 309 -5.46 -53.64 8.06
N ARG A 310 -5.64 -52.66 8.98
CA ARG A 310 -4.74 -52.11 10.01
C ARG A 310 -3.65 -51.12 9.58
#